data_AF-A0A238WUI8-F1
#
_entry.id   AF-A0A238WUI8-F1
#
_cell.length_a   1.000
_cell.length_b   1.000
_cell.length_c   1.000
_cell.angle_alpha   90.00
_cell.angle_beta   90.00
_cell.angle_gamma   90.00
#
_symmetry.space_group_name_H-M   'P 1'
#
loop_
_entity.id
_entity.type
_entity.pdbx_description
1 polymer ?
#
loop_
_entity_poly.entity_id
_entity_poly.type
_entity_poly.pdbx_seq_one_letter_code
_entity_poly.pdbx_strand_id
1 'polypeptide(L)'
;MFQNLEIFKTAMAMARHAGTQQGVTAQNIANADTPGYRGHDVMGFAQMMDRHSGPDQLRATRAAHLMGQTATEIPTTERRESADPNGNTVSIETEMLTAVEARREHDTSLAIYRSNLNILRTSLGRG
;
A
#
# COMPACT_ATOMS: atom_id res chain seq x y z
N MET A 1 -9.10 24.44 -5.98
CA MET A 1 -9.26 23.39 -7.02
C MET A 1 -8.15 22.36 -6.99
N PHE A 2 -6.86 22.75 -6.95
CA PHE A 2 -5.71 21.82 -6.93
C PHE A 2 -5.63 20.89 -5.70
N GLN A 3 -6.09 21.31 -4.51
CA GLN A 3 -6.14 20.46 -3.32
C GLN A 3 -7.01 19.22 -3.49
N ASN A 4 -8.15 19.33 -4.17
CA ASN A 4 -9.04 18.20 -4.41
C ASN A 4 -8.32 17.11 -5.23
N LEU A 5 -7.47 17.52 -6.18
CA LEU A 5 -6.69 16.60 -7.02
C LEU A 5 -5.64 15.84 -6.20
N GLU A 6 -4.99 16.49 -5.24
CA GLU A 6 -4.05 15.82 -4.34
C GLU A 6 -4.74 14.79 -3.45
N ILE A 7 -5.93 15.11 -2.90
CA ILE A 7 -6.67 14.15 -2.07
C ILE A 7 -7.11 12.91 -2.89
N PHE A 8 -7.47 13.08 -4.17
CA PHE A 8 -7.73 11.92 -5.05
C PHE A 8 -6.50 11.05 -5.25
N LYS A 9 -5.34 11.67 -5.48
CA LYS A 9 -4.08 10.95 -5.66
C LYS A 9 -3.69 10.20 -4.39
N THR A 10 -3.80 10.82 -3.22
CA THR A 10 -3.49 10.17 -1.94
C THR A 10 -4.46 9.04 -1.65
N ALA A 11 -5.77 9.25 -1.84
CA ALA A 11 -6.77 8.19 -1.65
C ALA A 11 -6.51 6.99 -2.60
N MET A 12 -6.17 7.25 -3.86
CA MET A 12 -5.81 6.19 -4.80
C MET A 12 -4.50 5.49 -4.42
N ALA A 13 -3.52 6.23 -3.89
CA ALA A 13 -2.28 5.65 -3.38
C ALA A 13 -2.53 4.76 -2.15
N MET A 14 -3.38 5.18 -1.21
CA MET A 14 -3.83 4.38 -0.07
C MET A 14 -4.53 3.10 -0.53
N ALA A 15 -5.44 3.19 -1.51
CA ALA A 15 -6.16 2.02 -2.04
C ALA A 15 -5.19 0.98 -2.63
N ARG A 16 -4.20 1.45 -3.41
CA ARG A 16 -3.18 0.58 -4.01
C ARG A 16 -2.28 -0.05 -2.95
N HIS A 17 -1.86 0.74 -1.96
CA HIS A 17 -1.06 0.26 -0.84
C HIS A 17 -1.78 -0.85 -0.06
N ALA A 18 -3.04 -0.62 0.32
CA ALA A 18 -3.87 -1.60 0.99
C ALA A 18 -4.09 -2.88 0.14
N GLY A 19 -4.26 -2.73 -1.18
CA GLY A 19 -4.33 -3.86 -2.11
C GLY A 19 -3.05 -4.69 -2.15
N THR A 20 -1.88 -4.04 -2.15
CA THR A 20 -0.58 -4.73 -2.06
C THR A 20 -0.41 -5.43 -0.71
N GLN A 21 -0.80 -4.77 0.40
CA GLN A 21 -0.79 -5.40 1.72
C GLN A 21 -1.67 -6.66 1.74
N GLN A 22 -2.88 -6.62 1.19
CA GLN A 22 -3.74 -7.80 1.08
C GLN A 22 -3.08 -8.91 0.26
N GLY A 23 -2.49 -8.59 -0.89
CA GLY A 23 -1.82 -9.58 -1.74
C GLY A 23 -0.64 -10.26 -1.04
N VAL A 24 0.20 -9.49 -0.35
CA VAL A 24 1.34 -10.01 0.41
C VAL A 24 0.88 -10.87 1.58
N THR A 25 -0.14 -10.41 2.31
CA THR A 25 -0.72 -11.15 3.44
C THR A 25 -1.31 -12.50 2.96
N ALA A 26 -2.02 -12.50 1.83
CA ALA A 26 -2.55 -13.74 1.24
C ALA A 26 -1.42 -14.70 0.82
N GLN A 27 -0.33 -14.18 0.26
CA GLN A 27 0.85 -14.98 -0.07
C GLN A 27 1.50 -15.58 1.18
N ASN A 28 1.63 -14.81 2.27
CA ASN A 28 2.16 -15.32 3.54
C ASN A 28 1.27 -16.44 4.10
N ILE A 29 -0.06 -16.23 4.17
CA ILE A 29 -1.02 -17.24 4.64
C ILE A 29 -0.91 -18.53 3.82
N ALA A 30 -0.78 -18.43 2.50
CA ALA A 30 -0.63 -19.60 1.63
C ALA A 30 0.64 -20.42 1.90
N ASN A 31 1.65 -19.82 2.55
CA ASN A 31 2.93 -20.45 2.89
C ASN A 31 3.11 -20.63 4.41
N ALA A 32 2.04 -20.54 5.20
CA ALA A 32 2.13 -20.68 6.66
C ALA A 32 2.62 -22.06 7.12
N ASP A 33 2.38 -23.11 6.33
CA ASP A 33 2.85 -24.47 6.63
C ASP A 33 4.11 -24.86 5.84
N THR A 34 4.77 -23.91 5.17
CA THR A 34 5.99 -24.16 4.40
C THR A 34 7.24 -24.01 5.29
N PRO A 35 7.99 -25.09 5.59
CA PRO A 35 9.17 -24.99 6.44
C PRO A 35 10.23 -24.05 5.85
N GLY A 36 10.82 -23.20 6.69
CA GLY A 36 11.83 -22.23 6.29
C GLY A 36 11.33 -21.07 5.41
N TYR A 37 10.01 -20.93 5.21
CA TYR A 37 9.45 -19.78 4.51
C TYR A 37 9.66 -18.48 5.32
N ARG A 38 9.96 -17.40 4.61
CA ARG A 38 10.08 -16.07 5.20
C ARG A 38 9.00 -15.19 4.64
N GLY A 39 8.11 -14.78 5.53
CA GLY A 39 7.03 -13.85 5.24
C GLY A 39 7.56 -12.50 4.79
N HIS A 40 6.76 -11.83 3.98
CA HIS A 40 7.04 -10.47 3.53
C HIS A 40 6.14 -9.47 4.25
N ASP A 41 6.71 -8.32 4.58
CA ASP A 41 5.99 -7.17 5.15
C ASP A 41 5.98 -6.04 4.14
N VAL A 42 4.87 -5.29 4.08
CA VAL A 42 4.77 -4.09 3.25
C VAL A 42 5.11 -2.88 4.12
N MET A 43 5.91 -1.96 3.57
CA MET A 43 6.17 -0.68 4.23
C MET A 43 4.87 0.06 4.53
N GLY A 44 4.72 0.59 5.75
CA GLY A 44 3.52 1.34 6.14
C GLY A 44 3.25 2.56 5.24
N PHE A 45 1.97 2.85 4.99
CA PHE A 45 1.55 3.89 4.02
C PHE A 45 2.16 5.27 4.30
N ALA A 46 2.16 5.72 5.55
CA ALA A 46 2.72 7.02 5.93
C ALA A 46 4.23 7.08 5.62
N GLN A 47 4.97 6.04 6.00
CA GLN A 47 6.41 5.94 5.71
C GLN A 47 6.69 5.90 4.20
N MET A 48 5.86 5.19 3.43
CA MET A 48 5.94 5.17 1.98
C MET A 48 5.77 6.59 1.42
N MET A 49 4.77 7.34 1.90
CA MET A 49 4.49 8.70 1.45
C MET A 49 5.62 9.69 1.80
N ASP A 50 6.22 9.56 2.98
CA ASP A 50 7.35 10.39 3.41
C ASP A 50 8.60 10.12 2.55
N ARG A 51 8.87 8.84 2.23
CA ARG A 51 9.98 8.45 1.34
C ARG A 51 9.87 9.03 -0.06
N HIS A 52 8.64 9.20 -0.56
CA HIS A 52 8.37 9.76 -1.87
C HIS A 52 8.40 11.29 -1.91
N SER A 53 8.50 11.94 -0.74
CA SER A 53 8.44 13.40 -0.59
C SER A 53 9.83 14.04 -0.45
N GLY A 54 10.91 13.27 -0.58
CA GLY A 54 12.27 13.79 -0.55
C GLY A 54 12.57 14.70 -1.76
N PRO A 55 13.18 15.88 -1.57
CA PRO A 55 13.42 16.87 -2.63
C PRO A 55 14.42 16.44 -3.72
N ASP A 56 15.03 15.27 -3.60
CA ASP A 56 16.22 14.86 -4.37
C ASP A 56 15.99 13.69 -5.35
N GLN A 57 14.74 13.21 -5.53
CA GLN A 57 14.44 12.12 -6.45
C GLN A 57 13.71 12.59 -7.72
N LEU A 58 14.41 12.50 -8.86
CA LEU A 58 13.82 12.72 -10.18
C LEU A 58 12.85 11.57 -10.53
N ARG A 59 11.56 11.90 -10.66
CA ARG A 59 10.52 10.95 -11.08
C ARG A 59 10.36 10.98 -12.60
N ALA A 60 10.49 9.83 -13.24
CA ALA A 60 10.21 9.69 -14.66
C ALA A 60 8.79 9.18 -14.91
N THR A 61 8.11 9.73 -15.91
CA THR A 61 6.82 9.22 -16.38
C THR A 61 6.97 7.95 -17.23
N ARG A 62 8.19 7.68 -17.75
CA ARG A 62 8.54 6.50 -18.55
C ARG A 62 9.93 6.02 -18.16
N ALA A 63 10.14 4.70 -18.12
CA ALA A 63 11.40 4.10 -17.66
C ALA A 63 12.61 4.54 -18.49
N ALA A 64 12.41 4.85 -19.78
CA ALA A 64 13.45 5.31 -20.68
C ALA A 64 13.69 6.84 -20.65
N HIS A 65 13.01 7.60 -19.79
CA HIS A 65 13.13 9.07 -19.77
C HIS A 65 14.05 9.54 -18.63
N LEU A 66 15.13 10.24 -18.98
CA LEU A 66 16.00 11.03 -18.09
C LEU A 66 16.57 10.31 -16.85
N MET A 67 16.93 9.03 -16.94
CA MET A 67 17.46 8.24 -15.80
C MET A 67 16.55 8.28 -14.54
N GLY A 68 15.32 8.77 -14.67
CA GLY A 68 14.41 8.94 -13.56
C GLY A 68 13.71 7.63 -13.24
N GLN A 69 13.33 7.47 -11.98
CA GLN A 69 12.64 6.25 -11.55
C GLN A 69 11.17 6.34 -11.97
N THR A 70 10.66 5.31 -12.64
CA THR A 70 9.22 5.11 -12.81
C THR A 70 8.55 4.79 -11.49
N ALA A 71 7.21 4.89 -11.43
CA ALA A 71 6.40 4.69 -10.24
C ALA A 71 6.97 3.59 -9.33
N THR A 72 7.35 3.99 -8.12
CA THR A 72 7.94 3.13 -7.10
C THR A 72 7.00 1.98 -6.81
N GLU A 73 7.46 0.76 -7.08
CA GLU A 73 6.83 -0.43 -6.54
C GLU A 73 6.72 -0.28 -5.03
N ILE A 74 5.57 -0.64 -4.46
CA ILE A 74 5.37 -0.52 -3.02
C ILE A 74 6.38 -1.46 -2.36
N PRO A 75 7.35 -0.93 -1.59
CA PRO A 75 8.48 -1.73 -1.15
C PRO A 75 8.01 -2.76 -0.12
N THR A 76 8.40 -4.01 -0.37
CA THR A 76 8.23 -5.12 0.55
C THR A 76 9.58 -5.51 1.16
N THR A 77 9.57 -6.00 2.38
CA THR A 77 10.76 -6.47 3.09
C THR A 77 10.53 -7.87 3.61
N GLU A 78 11.50 -8.75 3.38
CA GLU A 78 11.51 -10.11 3.93
C GLU A 78 11.77 -10.06 5.45
N ARG A 79 10.99 -10.84 6.20
CA ARG A 79 11.12 -10.95 7.66
C ARG A 79 12.36 -11.75 8.00
N ARG A 80 13.22 -11.18 8.87
CA ARG A 80 14.54 -11.77 9.21
C ARG A 80 14.54 -12.63 10.47
N GLU A 81 13.49 -12.52 11.29
CA GLU A 81 13.38 -13.21 12.57
C GLU A 81 12.52 -14.48 12.42
N SER A 82 13.03 -15.62 12.87
CA SER A 82 12.30 -16.89 12.91
C SER A 82 11.43 -16.96 14.18
N ALA A 83 10.14 -17.22 14.01
CA ALA A 83 9.18 -17.32 15.11
C ALA A 83 8.85 -18.77 15.46
N ASP A 84 8.97 -19.70 14.50
CA ASP A 84 8.49 -21.07 14.63
C ASP A 84 9.66 -22.08 14.64
N PRO A 85 9.59 -23.22 15.38
CA PRO A 85 10.69 -24.18 15.46
C PRO A 85 11.12 -24.79 14.12
N ASN A 86 10.25 -24.72 13.10
CA ASN A 86 10.52 -25.16 11.72
C ASN A 86 11.22 -24.09 10.85
N GLY A 87 11.53 -22.91 11.42
CA GLY A 87 12.18 -21.79 10.74
C GLY A 87 11.23 -20.90 9.92
N ASN A 88 9.92 -21.16 9.92
CA ASN A 88 8.93 -20.28 9.33
C ASN A 88 8.78 -18.99 10.17
N THR A 89 8.56 -17.87 9.49
CA THR A 89 8.36 -16.56 10.12
C THR A 89 6.90 -16.10 10.06
N VAL A 90 5.99 -16.91 9.50
CA VAL A 90 4.58 -16.57 9.32
C VAL A 90 3.74 -17.11 10.50
N SER A 91 2.90 -16.25 11.09
CA SER A 91 1.85 -16.64 12.04
C SER A 91 0.49 -16.31 11.44
N ILE A 92 -0.38 -17.31 11.29
CA ILE A 92 -1.70 -17.14 10.66
C ILE A 92 -2.53 -16.12 11.45
N GLU A 93 -2.48 -16.13 12.78
CA GLU A 93 -3.20 -15.18 13.62
C GLU A 93 -2.78 -13.73 13.33
N THR A 94 -1.47 -13.52 13.17
CA THR A 94 -0.91 -12.21 12.85
C THR A 94 -1.30 -11.78 11.43
N GLU A 95 -1.18 -12.68 10.45
CA GLU A 95 -1.57 -12.38 9.07
C GLU A 95 -3.08 -12.11 8.94
N MET A 96 -3.93 -12.78 9.73
CA MET A 96 -5.37 -12.50 9.77
C MET A 96 -5.66 -11.08 10.26
N LEU A 97 -4.96 -10.61 11.30
CA LEU A 97 -5.09 -9.23 11.77
C LEU A 97 -4.65 -8.23 10.67
N THR A 98 -3.51 -8.49 10.04
CA THR A 98 -3.00 -7.69 8.93
C THR A 98 -3.98 -7.64 7.75
N ALA A 99 -4.64 -8.75 7.41
CA ALA A 99 -5.64 -8.81 6.35
C ALA A 99 -6.87 -7.93 6.64
N VAL A 100 -7.30 -7.90 7.91
CA VAL A 100 -8.41 -7.05 8.36
C VAL A 100 -8.02 -5.57 8.30
N GLU A 101 -6.82 -5.22 8.75
CA GLU A 101 -6.30 -3.84 8.67
C GLU A 101 -6.24 -3.38 7.21
N ALA A 102 -5.66 -4.20 6.32
CA ALA A 102 -5.58 -3.89 4.89
C ALA A 102 -6.96 -3.68 4.26
N ARG A 103 -7.95 -4.50 4.62
CA ARG A 103 -9.34 -4.30 4.17
C ARG A 103 -9.91 -2.97 4.66
N ARG A 104 -9.71 -2.65 5.95
CA ARG A 104 -10.18 -1.41 6.56
C ARG A 104 -9.56 -0.18 5.90
N GLU A 105 -8.27 -0.21 5.62
CA GLU A 105 -7.56 0.87 4.91
C GLU A 105 -8.09 1.04 3.48
N HIS A 106 -8.30 -0.06 2.77
CA HIS A 106 -8.89 -0.03 1.43
C HIS A 106 -10.30 0.59 1.44
N ASP A 107 -11.18 0.15 2.34
CA ASP A 107 -12.54 0.69 2.45
C ASP A 107 -12.54 2.19 2.82
N THR A 108 -11.63 2.59 3.71
CA THR A 108 -11.42 4.00 4.08
C THR A 108 -10.99 4.84 2.87
N SER A 109 -10.05 4.34 2.07
CA SER A 109 -9.57 5.03 0.87
C SER A 109 -10.68 5.28 -0.15
N LEU A 110 -11.57 4.30 -0.34
CA LEU A 110 -12.74 4.43 -1.22
C LEU A 110 -13.77 5.41 -0.66
N ALA A 111 -13.98 5.41 0.66
CA ALA A 111 -14.87 6.37 1.31
C ALA A 111 -14.39 7.82 1.11
N ILE A 112 -13.07 8.07 1.29
CA ILE A 112 -12.46 9.37 1.02
C ILE A 112 -12.64 9.75 -0.45
N TYR A 113 -12.33 8.85 -1.38
CA TYR A 113 -12.49 9.10 -2.82
C TYR A 113 -13.93 9.49 -3.19
N ARG A 114 -14.91 8.73 -2.72
CA ARG A 114 -16.35 9.00 -2.95
C ARG A 114 -16.78 10.33 -2.36
N SER A 115 -16.35 10.65 -1.14
CA SER A 115 -16.65 11.92 -0.48
C SER A 115 -16.15 13.11 -1.31
N ASN A 116 -14.90 13.05 -1.79
CA ASN A 116 -14.34 14.10 -2.63
C ASN A 116 -15.06 14.23 -3.99
N LEU A 117 -15.51 13.12 -4.60
CA LEU A 117 -16.33 13.17 -5.81
C LEU A 117 -17.66 13.89 -5.57
N ASN A 118 -18.29 13.67 -4.42
CA ASN A 118 -19.53 14.35 -4.08
C ASN A 118 -19.29 15.86 -3.94
N ILE A 119 -18.23 16.27 -3.22
CA ILE A 119 -17.84 17.69 -3.09
C ILE A 119 -17.62 18.32 -4.47
N LEU A 120 -16.92 17.63 -5.38
CA LEU A 120 -16.72 18.12 -6.75
C LEU A 120 -18.05 18.28 -7.50
N ARG A 121 -18.93 17.28 -7.45
CA ARG A 121 -20.24 17.34 -8.12
C ARG A 121 -21.10 18.48 -7.61
N THR A 122 -21.17 18.66 -6.30
CA THR A 122 -21.88 19.78 -5.66
C THR A 122 -21.27 21.12 -6.08
N SER A 123 -19.94 21.24 -6.11
CA SER A 123 -19.26 22.48 -6.53
C SER A 123 -19.50 22.85 -8.00
N LEU A 124 -19.79 21.86 -8.85
CA LEU A 124 -20.12 22.04 -10.26
C LEU A 124 -21.62 22.28 -10.51
N GLY A 125 -22.44 22.39 -9.45
CA GLY A 125 -23.89 22.56 -9.56
C GLY A 125 -24.61 21.32 -10.10
N ARG A 126 -23.97 20.15 -10.02
CA ARG A 126 -24.50 18.84 -10.47
C ARG A 126 -24.84 17.94 -9.28
N GLY A 127 -25.23 18.55 -8.16
CA GLY A 127 -25.65 17.88 -6.92
C GLY A 127 -27.11 17.44 -6.98
#